data_AF-A0A9W7EKX8-F1
#
_entry.id   AF-A0A9W7EKX8-F1
#
_cell.length_a   1.000
_cell.length_b   1.000
_cell.length_c   1.000
_cell.angle_alpha   90.00
_cell.angle_beta   90.00
_cell.angle_gamma   90.00
#
_symmetry.space_group_name_H-M   'P 1'
#
loop_
_entity.id
_entity.type
_entity.pdbx_description
1 polymer ?
#
loop_
_entity_poly.entity_id
_entity_poly.type
_entity_poly.pdbx_seq_one_letter_code
_entity_poly.pdbx_strand_id
1 'polypeptide(L)'
;MPADVQALFDSLGDNLNSLNDLNEDRLSQLEYAKKMKAPQRIVDMLELLTVDEMKDCDDTEAAIQSAIDKKKATIAENKAAMENIVDYTAREKATVLQTQMFGELEAADANAAHATFDQLKACCGDQAKRLGDLIATVMDKYKTTDAKRYAPFEEVRDIKVKEQTPPPALPLEDQVKFQLAKATWYEEGFNAAMDEIAAVFNSAKSCEEICEHYDIDNGDGKWEKELRAEAFNLDLGTGEVIKVKFGPPKGFPRALEKLAQGKTLRDLNRVTFEFEDPLLMALCFEVLNKRDILLIKKELHKFYDVNRADGPFVVAGRLFKSLSDPDEKQRDEDSKYRSMDFSTTTTNPNPLLTALKQKDLLLALKDSELSSAKAEIEELKKQQQSHAPPPPTLVKQVMSPGERRSIRRSISQKKREEEG
;
A
#
# COMPACT_ATOMS: atom_id res chain seq x y z
N MET A 1 23.91 14.29 -26.44
CA MET A 1 22.98 15.39 -26.80
C MET A 1 23.74 16.41 -27.66
N PRO A 2 23.06 17.32 -28.38
CA PRO A 2 23.71 18.54 -28.88
C PRO A 2 24.28 19.34 -27.70
N ALA A 3 25.44 20.00 -27.88
CA ALA A 3 26.08 20.77 -26.81
C ALA A 3 25.19 21.91 -26.29
N ASP A 4 24.41 22.51 -27.20
CA ASP A 4 23.51 23.63 -26.94
C ASP A 4 22.35 23.27 -25.99
N VAL A 5 22.03 21.98 -25.86
CA VAL A 5 21.02 21.46 -24.91
C VAL A 5 21.61 21.32 -23.52
N GLN A 6 22.83 20.80 -23.41
CA GLN A 6 23.52 20.63 -22.11
C GLN A 6 23.77 22.00 -21.45
N ALA A 7 24.29 22.96 -22.21
CA ALA A 7 24.52 24.32 -21.71
C ALA A 7 23.24 25.03 -21.24
N LEU A 8 22.07 24.64 -21.76
CA LEU A 8 20.78 25.15 -21.30
C LEU A 8 20.37 24.54 -19.94
N PHE A 9 20.58 23.24 -19.74
CA PHE A 9 20.32 22.56 -18.47
C PHE A 9 21.30 23.01 -17.37
N ASP A 10 22.60 23.12 -17.68
CA ASP A 10 23.61 23.60 -16.74
C ASP A 10 23.26 25.03 -16.28
N SER A 11 22.86 25.90 -17.22
CA SER A 11 22.39 27.26 -16.94
C SER A 11 21.05 27.34 -16.21
N LEU A 12 20.26 26.27 -16.13
CA LEU A 12 19.03 26.21 -15.32
C LEU A 12 19.40 25.85 -13.87
N GLY A 13 20.18 24.78 -13.67
CA GLY A 13 20.56 24.29 -12.35
C GLY A 13 21.27 25.33 -11.47
N ASP A 14 22.22 26.09 -12.02
CA ASP A 14 22.92 27.15 -11.27
C ASP A 14 21.97 28.28 -10.84
N ASN A 15 20.98 28.64 -11.66
CA ASN A 15 20.03 29.70 -11.33
C ASN A 15 19.01 29.26 -10.27
N LEU A 16 18.47 28.04 -10.35
CA LEU A 16 17.47 27.55 -9.39
C LEU A 16 18.04 27.38 -7.97
N ASN A 17 19.29 26.92 -7.84
CA ASN A 17 19.96 26.82 -6.53
C ASN A 17 20.13 28.19 -5.85
N SER A 18 20.28 29.28 -6.61
CA SER A 18 20.44 30.63 -6.07
C SER A 18 19.14 31.29 -5.57
N LEU A 19 17.98 30.66 -5.82
CA LEU A 19 16.65 31.28 -5.67
C LEU A 19 15.84 30.82 -4.44
N ASN A 20 16.40 29.99 -3.56
CA ASN A 20 15.66 29.49 -2.38
C ASN A 20 15.49 30.52 -1.24
N ASP A 21 16.27 31.60 -1.21
CA ASP A 21 16.27 32.60 -0.12
C ASP A 21 15.33 33.80 -0.36
N LEU A 22 14.62 33.88 -1.50
CA LEU A 22 13.70 34.98 -1.83
C LEU A 22 12.32 34.45 -2.22
N ASN A 23 11.39 34.47 -1.25
CA ASN A 23 10.11 33.80 -1.32
C ASN A 23 8.93 34.76 -1.14
N GLU A 24 8.28 35.15 -2.25
CA GLU A 24 6.87 35.63 -2.23
C GLU A 24 6.18 35.60 -3.61
N ASP A 25 6.94 35.63 -4.72
CA ASP A 25 6.39 35.74 -6.09
C ASP A 25 6.94 34.65 -7.06
N ARG A 26 7.11 33.42 -6.54
CA ARG A 26 7.67 32.27 -7.27
C ARG A 26 6.60 31.56 -8.11
N LEU A 27 6.56 31.88 -9.41
CA LEU A 27 5.88 31.09 -10.45
C LEU A 27 6.23 29.60 -10.29
N SER A 28 5.24 28.71 -10.46
CA SER A 28 5.47 27.26 -10.44
C SER A 28 6.44 26.81 -11.55
N GLN A 29 7.08 25.64 -11.40
CA GLN A 29 7.95 25.06 -12.46
C GLN A 29 7.22 25.00 -13.81
N LEU A 30 5.93 24.64 -13.82
CA LEU A 30 5.07 24.63 -15.00
C LEU A 30 4.89 26.02 -15.64
N GLU A 31 4.59 27.05 -14.83
CA GLU A 31 4.45 28.42 -15.33
C GLU A 31 5.78 29.02 -15.78
N TYR A 32 6.88 28.67 -15.10
CA TYR A 32 8.24 29.03 -15.49
C TYR A 32 8.62 28.38 -16.83
N ALA A 33 8.40 27.08 -16.99
CA ALA A 33 8.62 26.36 -18.25
C ALA A 33 7.82 26.97 -19.42
N LYS A 34 6.54 27.31 -19.19
CA LYS A 34 5.69 28.03 -20.15
C LYS A 34 6.23 29.43 -20.49
N LYS A 35 6.64 30.20 -19.47
CA LYS A 35 7.21 31.56 -19.62
C LYS A 35 8.55 31.56 -20.37
N MET A 36 9.40 30.56 -20.11
CA MET A 36 10.71 30.38 -20.75
C MET A 36 10.63 29.70 -22.13
N LYS A 37 9.44 29.25 -22.57
CA LYS A 37 9.22 28.49 -23.81
C LYS A 37 10.06 27.20 -23.86
N ALA A 38 10.05 26.44 -22.77
CA ALA A 38 10.59 25.09 -22.74
C ALA A 38 9.98 24.22 -23.86
N PRO A 39 10.69 23.17 -24.34
CA PRO A 39 10.13 22.21 -25.28
C PRO A 39 8.76 21.71 -24.83
N GLN A 40 7.77 21.70 -25.72
CA GLN A 40 6.36 21.39 -25.37
C GLN A 40 6.24 20.10 -24.55
N ARG A 41 6.97 19.04 -24.91
CA ARG A 41 7.03 17.77 -24.17
C ARG A 41 7.38 17.92 -22.68
N ILE A 42 8.24 18.87 -22.30
CA ILE A 42 8.57 19.14 -20.88
C ILE A 42 7.40 19.84 -20.19
N VAL A 43 6.68 20.73 -20.89
CA VAL A 43 5.43 21.33 -20.39
C VAL A 43 4.36 20.26 -20.20
N ASP A 44 4.14 19.40 -21.20
CA ASP A 44 3.19 18.29 -21.16
C ASP A 44 3.50 17.33 -19.99
N MET A 45 4.80 17.04 -19.77
CA MET A 45 5.25 16.21 -18.65
C MET A 45 5.03 16.87 -17.28
N LEU A 46 5.26 18.19 -17.15
CA LEU A 46 4.99 18.92 -15.91
C LEU A 46 3.48 19.05 -15.61
N GLU A 47 2.61 19.10 -16.63
CA GLU A 47 1.14 19.07 -16.44
C GLU A 47 0.65 17.74 -15.84
N LEU A 48 1.42 16.66 -15.96
CA LEU A 48 1.13 15.37 -15.32
C LEU A 48 1.54 15.31 -13.84
N LEU A 49 2.11 16.36 -13.24
CA LEU A 49 2.57 16.41 -11.84
C LEU A 49 1.81 17.46 -11.02
N THR A 50 1.66 17.25 -9.70
CA THR A 50 1.18 18.30 -8.80
C THR A 50 2.26 19.33 -8.50
N VAL A 51 1.88 20.50 -7.97
CA VAL A 51 2.83 21.54 -7.53
C VAL A 51 3.80 21.06 -6.45
N ASP A 52 3.43 20.04 -5.66
CA ASP A 52 4.33 19.43 -4.68
C ASP A 52 5.19 18.30 -5.29
N GLU A 53 4.66 17.51 -6.21
CA GLU A 53 5.46 16.51 -6.97
C GLU A 53 6.52 17.19 -7.84
N MET A 54 6.24 18.40 -8.35
CA MET A 54 7.21 19.26 -9.05
C MET A 54 8.37 19.70 -8.14
N LYS A 55 8.11 20.06 -6.87
CA LYS A 55 9.17 20.48 -5.93
C LYS A 55 10.19 19.38 -5.61
N ASP A 56 9.76 18.12 -5.70
CA ASP A 56 10.60 16.93 -5.51
C ASP A 56 11.38 16.54 -6.79
N CYS A 57 11.15 17.23 -7.93
CA CYS A 57 11.89 17.06 -9.17
C CYS A 57 12.98 18.14 -9.31
N ASP A 58 14.20 17.72 -9.64
CA ASP A 58 15.12 18.64 -10.34
C ASP A 58 14.62 18.91 -11.77
N ASP A 59 15.06 20.02 -12.37
CA ASP A 59 14.55 20.51 -13.65
C ASP A 59 14.99 19.67 -14.87
N THR A 60 15.59 18.48 -14.68
CA THR A 60 15.95 17.59 -15.78
C THR A 60 14.75 16.79 -16.29
N GLU A 61 14.71 16.57 -17.61
CA GLU A 61 13.70 15.69 -18.24
C GLU A 61 13.69 14.28 -17.61
N ALA A 62 14.84 13.80 -17.12
CA ALA A 62 14.99 12.50 -16.48
C ALA A 62 14.34 12.43 -15.09
N ALA A 63 14.48 13.47 -14.25
CA ALA A 63 13.82 13.51 -12.94
C ALA A 63 12.30 13.67 -13.08
N ILE A 64 11.83 14.55 -13.98
CA ILE A 64 10.41 14.71 -14.29
C ILE A 64 9.81 13.39 -14.80
N GLN A 65 10.50 12.68 -15.70
CA GLN A 65 10.08 11.35 -16.16
C GLN A 65 10.07 10.33 -15.01
N SER A 66 11.10 10.31 -14.15
CA SER A 66 11.15 9.42 -12.98
C SER A 66 10.02 9.68 -11.99
N ALA A 67 9.59 10.94 -11.82
CA ALA A 67 8.45 11.29 -10.98
C ALA A 67 7.12 10.85 -11.61
N ILE A 68 6.95 11.00 -12.93
CA ILE A 68 5.79 10.49 -13.67
C ILE A 68 5.69 8.96 -13.56
N ASP A 69 6.80 8.24 -13.69
CA ASP A 69 6.76 6.77 -13.65
C ASP A 69 6.60 6.23 -12.23
N LYS A 70 7.17 6.90 -11.22
CA LYS A 70 6.84 6.69 -9.80
C LYS A 70 5.35 6.95 -9.52
N LYS A 71 4.77 8.01 -10.10
CA LYS A 71 3.34 8.33 -10.00
C LYS A 71 2.47 7.25 -10.63
N LYS A 72 2.84 6.72 -11.81
CA LYS A 72 2.19 5.56 -12.46
C LYS A 72 2.26 4.29 -11.63
N ALA A 73 3.41 3.99 -11.01
CA ALA A 73 3.54 2.86 -10.09
C ALA A 73 2.53 2.96 -8.92
N THR A 74 2.47 4.12 -8.25
CA THR A 74 1.49 4.36 -7.17
C THR A 74 0.03 4.27 -7.64
N ILE A 75 -0.29 4.63 -8.89
CA ILE A 75 -1.64 4.44 -9.46
C ILE A 75 -1.97 2.94 -9.58
N ALA A 76 -1.04 2.15 -10.13
CA ALA A 76 -1.22 0.70 -10.29
C ALA A 76 -1.34 0.00 -8.91
N GLU A 77 -0.53 0.39 -7.93
CA GLU A 77 -0.60 -0.09 -6.55
C GLU A 77 -1.96 0.24 -5.90
N ASN A 78 -2.44 1.48 -6.02
CA ASN A 78 -3.76 1.88 -5.48
C ASN A 78 -4.90 1.10 -6.14
N LYS A 79 -4.84 0.90 -7.46
CA LYS A 79 -5.85 0.12 -8.19
C LYS A 79 -5.86 -1.35 -7.75
N ALA A 80 -4.68 -1.98 -7.68
CA ALA A 80 -4.56 -3.34 -7.19
C ALA A 80 -5.03 -3.47 -5.73
N ALA A 81 -4.75 -2.48 -4.87
CA ALA A 81 -5.23 -2.45 -3.49
C ALA A 81 -6.77 -2.38 -3.40
N MET A 82 -7.43 -1.62 -4.29
CA MET A 82 -8.90 -1.59 -4.39
C MET A 82 -9.47 -2.90 -4.94
N GLU A 83 -8.86 -3.49 -5.96
CA GLU A 83 -9.26 -4.79 -6.53
C GLU A 83 -9.18 -5.92 -5.49
N ASN A 84 -8.15 -5.89 -4.63
CA ASN A 84 -7.93 -6.80 -3.50
C ASN A 84 -8.96 -6.67 -2.35
N ILE A 85 -9.88 -5.71 -2.38
CA ILE A 85 -10.99 -5.67 -1.41
C ILE A 85 -11.99 -6.77 -1.75
N VAL A 86 -11.84 -7.92 -1.07
CA VAL A 86 -12.68 -9.13 -1.25
C VAL A 86 -14.15 -8.89 -0.92
N ASP A 87 -14.44 -7.96 0.00
CA ASP A 87 -15.82 -7.56 0.29
C ASP A 87 -16.34 -6.61 -0.80
N TYR A 88 -17.08 -7.18 -1.76
CA TYR A 88 -17.64 -6.47 -2.90
C TYR A 88 -18.44 -5.23 -2.47
N THR A 89 -19.30 -5.36 -1.47
CA THR A 89 -20.19 -4.29 -0.99
C THR A 89 -19.40 -3.14 -0.37
N ALA A 90 -18.35 -3.43 0.41
CA ALA A 90 -17.46 -2.43 0.95
C ALA A 90 -16.65 -1.72 -0.14
N ARG A 91 -16.17 -2.48 -1.14
CA ARG A 91 -15.43 -1.95 -2.30
C ARG A 91 -16.29 -1.02 -3.15
N GLU A 92 -17.52 -1.43 -3.46
CA GLU A 92 -18.49 -0.64 -4.22
C GLU A 92 -18.86 0.65 -3.46
N LYS A 93 -19.21 0.55 -2.17
CA LYS A 93 -19.50 1.73 -1.33
C LYS A 93 -18.31 2.69 -1.24
N ALA A 94 -17.09 2.18 -1.09
CA ALA A 94 -15.89 3.01 -1.09
C ALA A 94 -15.70 3.71 -2.45
N THR A 95 -15.86 2.98 -3.56
CA THR A 95 -15.73 3.53 -4.92
C THR A 95 -16.76 4.62 -5.20
N VAL A 96 -18.01 4.44 -4.78
CA VAL A 96 -19.08 5.46 -4.90
C VAL A 96 -18.74 6.71 -4.11
N LEU A 97 -18.34 6.58 -2.84
CA LEU A 97 -17.96 7.73 -1.99
C LEU A 97 -16.70 8.45 -2.51
N GLN A 98 -15.73 7.72 -3.06
CA GLN A 98 -14.55 8.29 -3.71
C GLN A 98 -14.91 9.09 -4.97
N THR A 99 -15.81 8.55 -5.81
CA THR A 99 -16.30 9.22 -7.03
C THR A 99 -17.12 10.46 -6.70
N GLN A 100 -17.98 10.39 -5.68
CA GLN A 100 -18.76 11.53 -5.20
C GLN A 100 -17.84 12.65 -4.66
N MET A 101 -16.92 12.31 -3.75
CA MET A 101 -15.96 13.26 -3.16
C MET A 101 -15.11 13.94 -4.24
N PHE A 102 -14.74 13.21 -5.31
CA PHE A 102 -14.03 13.76 -6.46
C PHE A 102 -14.87 14.81 -7.20
N GLY A 103 -16.12 14.49 -7.58
CA GLY A 103 -17.00 15.43 -8.27
C GLY A 103 -17.37 16.67 -7.43
N GLU A 104 -17.47 16.52 -6.11
CA GLU A 104 -17.65 17.63 -5.16
C GLU A 104 -16.42 18.56 -5.13
N LEU A 105 -15.20 18.02 -5.23
CA LEU A 105 -13.98 18.81 -5.36
C LEU A 105 -13.83 19.48 -6.73
N GLU A 106 -14.24 18.83 -7.83
CA GLU A 106 -14.30 19.46 -9.16
C GLU A 106 -15.31 20.61 -9.21
N ALA A 107 -16.44 20.48 -8.50
CA ALA A 107 -17.43 21.54 -8.30
C ALA A 107 -16.97 22.65 -7.32
N ALA A 108 -15.76 22.52 -6.75
CA ALA A 108 -15.20 23.36 -5.69
C ALA A 108 -16.02 23.43 -4.38
N ASP A 109 -16.94 22.49 -4.14
CA ASP A 109 -17.64 22.36 -2.86
C ASP A 109 -16.79 21.58 -1.84
N ALA A 110 -15.85 22.30 -1.25
CA ALA A 110 -14.99 21.79 -0.19
C ALA A 110 -15.76 21.30 1.05
N ASN A 111 -17.01 21.74 1.28
CA ASN A 111 -17.80 21.31 2.44
C ASN A 111 -18.46 19.96 2.18
N ALA A 112 -19.07 19.78 1.00
CA ALA A 112 -19.60 18.49 0.56
C ALA A 112 -18.50 17.44 0.51
N ALA A 113 -17.34 17.76 -0.09
CA ALA A 113 -16.19 16.86 -0.17
C ALA A 113 -15.66 16.42 1.21
N HIS A 114 -15.69 17.30 2.24
CA HIS A 114 -15.35 16.90 3.61
C HIS A 114 -16.42 15.96 4.21
N ALA A 115 -17.71 16.23 4.01
CA ALA A 115 -18.79 15.37 4.50
C ALA A 115 -18.77 13.97 3.84
N THR A 116 -18.38 13.89 2.57
CA THR A 116 -18.21 12.60 1.85
C THR A 116 -16.91 11.89 2.25
N PHE A 117 -15.83 12.64 2.51
CA PHE A 117 -14.61 12.10 3.11
C PHE A 117 -14.84 11.48 4.48
N ASP A 118 -15.61 12.12 5.37
CA ASP A 118 -15.92 11.56 6.69
C ASP A 118 -16.78 10.28 6.58
N GLN A 119 -17.68 10.20 5.60
CA GLN A 119 -18.42 8.96 5.30
C GLN A 119 -17.52 7.84 4.77
N LEU A 120 -16.55 8.17 3.90
CA LEU A 120 -15.54 7.23 3.41
C LEU A 120 -14.64 6.74 4.56
N LYS A 121 -14.19 7.66 5.42
CA LYS A 121 -13.37 7.38 6.61
C LYS A 121 -14.12 6.51 7.62
N ALA A 122 -15.41 6.74 7.84
CA ALA A 122 -16.27 5.85 8.63
C ALA A 122 -16.37 4.45 8.00
N CYS A 123 -16.59 4.36 6.68
CA CYS A 123 -16.66 3.09 5.97
C CYS A 123 -15.36 2.28 6.04
N CYS A 124 -14.20 2.94 5.94
CA CYS A 124 -12.89 2.32 6.15
C CYS A 124 -12.65 1.97 7.64
N GLY A 125 -13.19 2.76 8.57
CA GLY A 125 -13.20 2.47 10.00
C GLY A 125 -13.93 1.17 10.34
N ASP A 126 -15.12 0.96 9.77
CA ASP A 126 -15.91 -0.26 9.98
C ASP A 126 -15.18 -1.52 9.49
N GLN A 127 -14.57 -1.47 8.30
CA GLN A 127 -13.79 -2.61 7.78
C GLN A 127 -12.49 -2.83 8.58
N ALA A 128 -11.83 -1.75 9.01
CA ALA A 128 -10.65 -1.84 9.86
C ALA A 128 -10.95 -2.42 11.25
N LYS A 129 -12.14 -2.13 11.79
CA LYS A 129 -12.66 -2.77 12.99
C LYS A 129 -12.93 -4.26 12.72
N ARG A 130 -13.72 -4.60 11.70
CA ARG A 130 -14.08 -5.99 11.35
C ARG A 130 -12.86 -6.89 11.13
N LEU A 131 -11.84 -6.41 10.42
CA LEU A 131 -10.60 -7.17 10.23
C LEU A 131 -9.78 -7.22 11.54
N GLY A 132 -9.84 -6.19 12.40
CA GLY A 132 -9.34 -6.27 13.78
C GLY A 132 -10.03 -7.34 14.64
N ASP A 133 -11.36 -7.42 14.58
CA ASP A 133 -12.18 -8.40 15.30
C ASP A 133 -11.94 -9.83 14.77
N LEU A 134 -11.73 -9.98 13.45
CA LEU A 134 -11.32 -11.23 12.83
C LEU A 134 -9.91 -11.65 13.26
N ILE A 135 -8.94 -10.72 13.26
CA ILE A 135 -7.58 -10.99 13.74
C ILE A 135 -7.61 -11.42 15.21
N ALA A 136 -8.39 -10.76 16.07
CA ALA A 136 -8.56 -11.19 17.47
C ALA A 136 -9.11 -12.63 17.55
N THR A 137 -10.21 -12.92 16.82
CA THR A 137 -10.84 -14.26 16.76
C THR A 137 -9.89 -15.35 16.25
N VAL A 138 -8.96 -15.01 15.35
CA VAL A 138 -7.92 -15.91 14.82
C VAL A 138 -6.79 -16.08 15.84
N MET A 139 -6.30 -14.99 16.44
CA MET A 139 -5.26 -15.03 17.47
C MET A 139 -5.69 -15.83 18.70
N ASP A 140 -6.95 -15.74 19.14
CA ASP A 140 -7.45 -16.55 20.27
C ASP A 140 -7.45 -18.06 19.96
N LYS A 141 -7.58 -18.45 18.69
CA LYS A 141 -7.40 -19.85 18.25
C LYS A 141 -5.93 -20.27 18.24
N TYR A 142 -5.01 -19.40 17.83
CA TYR A 142 -3.58 -19.66 17.97
C TYR A 142 -3.14 -19.76 19.45
N LYS A 143 -3.63 -18.85 20.32
CA LYS A 143 -3.41 -18.89 21.77
C LYS A 143 -3.88 -20.19 22.41
N THR A 144 -5.01 -20.75 21.96
CA THR A 144 -5.50 -22.06 22.46
C THR A 144 -4.77 -23.27 21.86
N THR A 145 -3.93 -23.09 20.84
CA THR A 145 -3.17 -24.17 20.19
C THR A 145 -1.84 -24.47 20.89
N ASP A 146 -1.06 -23.46 21.28
CA ASP A 146 0.05 -23.61 22.25
C ASP A 146 0.02 -22.48 23.29
N ALA A 147 -0.86 -22.64 24.28
CA ALA A 147 -1.02 -21.69 25.38
C ALA A 147 0.27 -21.47 26.19
N LYS A 148 1.22 -22.42 26.19
CA LYS A 148 2.50 -22.26 26.89
C LYS A 148 3.43 -21.28 26.16
N ARG A 149 3.40 -21.22 24.83
CA ARG A 149 4.16 -20.22 24.05
C ARG A 149 3.59 -18.81 24.19
N TYR A 150 2.25 -18.69 24.24
CA TYR A 150 1.59 -17.40 24.37
C TYR A 150 1.57 -16.84 25.79
N ALA A 151 1.62 -17.67 26.85
CA ALA A 151 1.52 -17.17 28.23
C ALA A 151 2.57 -16.09 28.59
N PRO A 152 3.88 -16.26 28.31
CA PRO A 152 4.86 -15.19 28.54
C PRO A 152 4.57 -13.90 27.74
N PHE A 153 3.95 -13.99 26.56
CA PHE A 153 3.61 -12.84 25.72
C PHE A 153 2.37 -12.05 26.19
N GLU A 154 1.47 -12.69 26.94
CA GLU A 154 0.37 -12.02 27.63
C GLU A 154 0.84 -11.43 28.99
N GLU A 155 1.91 -11.97 29.59
CA GLU A 155 2.57 -11.39 30.77
C GLU A 155 3.37 -10.12 30.45
N VAL A 156 3.81 -9.93 29.20
CA VAL A 156 4.49 -8.72 28.71
C VAL A 156 3.58 -7.50 28.85
N ARG A 157 3.86 -6.71 29.89
CA ARG A 157 3.21 -5.41 30.18
C ARG A 157 3.91 -4.29 29.42
N ASP A 158 3.18 -3.22 29.14
CA ASP A 158 3.77 -1.99 28.60
C ASP A 158 4.86 -1.45 29.54
N ILE A 159 6.12 -1.44 29.09
CA ILE A 159 7.22 -0.81 29.82
C ILE A 159 6.93 0.68 29.94
N LYS A 160 7.09 1.23 31.15
CA LYS A 160 7.03 2.66 31.37
C LYS A 160 8.20 3.35 30.67
N VAL A 161 7.94 3.81 29.44
CA VAL A 161 8.84 4.59 28.59
C VAL A 161 9.62 5.60 29.42
N LYS A 162 10.94 5.46 29.46
CA LYS A 162 11.80 6.41 30.18
C LYS A 162 11.70 7.78 29.53
N GLU A 163 11.56 8.82 30.35
CA GLU A 163 11.51 10.18 29.86
C GLU A 163 12.90 10.57 29.38
N GLN A 164 13.00 10.87 28.07
CA GLN A 164 14.23 11.43 27.51
C GLN A 164 14.58 12.72 28.24
N THR A 165 15.88 12.89 28.54
CA THR A 165 16.40 14.16 29.06
C THR A 165 15.91 15.29 28.15
N PRO A 166 15.25 16.35 28.69
CA PRO A 166 14.76 17.43 27.86
C PRO A 166 15.91 18.09 27.10
N PRO A 167 15.65 18.66 25.91
CA PRO A 167 16.66 19.44 25.20
C PRO A 167 17.12 20.63 26.05
N PRO A 168 18.35 21.14 25.83
CA PRO A 168 18.78 22.41 26.39
C PRO A 168 17.81 23.53 25.96
N ALA A 169 17.70 24.59 26.78
CA ALA A 169 16.80 25.72 26.57
C ALA A 169 17.26 26.64 25.40
N LEU A 170 17.12 26.13 24.18
CA LEU A 170 17.45 26.77 22.91
C LEU A 170 16.17 27.22 22.17
N PRO A 171 16.26 28.00 21.08
CA PRO A 171 15.17 28.17 20.13
C PRO A 171 14.62 26.82 19.65
N LEU A 172 13.32 26.77 19.31
CA LEU A 172 12.62 25.49 19.05
C LEU A 172 13.29 24.66 17.94
N GLU A 173 13.69 25.28 16.84
CA GLU A 173 14.42 24.59 15.77
C GLU A 173 15.76 24.02 16.25
N ASP A 174 16.48 24.75 17.09
CA ASP A 174 17.81 24.35 17.55
C ASP A 174 17.72 23.23 18.58
N GLN A 175 16.62 23.16 19.35
CA GLN A 175 16.27 21.97 20.13
C GLN A 175 16.05 20.74 19.24
N VAL A 176 15.47 20.91 18.04
CA VAL A 176 15.27 19.83 17.06
C VAL A 176 16.60 19.45 16.40
N LYS A 177 17.37 20.42 15.89
CA LYS A 177 18.72 20.21 15.31
C LYS A 177 19.62 19.47 16.30
N PHE A 178 19.64 19.90 17.57
CA PHE A 178 20.39 19.23 18.65
C PHE A 178 19.91 17.80 18.90
N GLN A 179 18.60 17.55 18.99
CA GLN A 179 18.08 16.19 19.21
C GLN A 179 18.35 15.25 18.03
N LEU A 180 18.27 15.73 16.79
CA LEU A 180 18.59 14.95 15.60
C LEU A 180 20.09 14.67 15.48
N ALA A 181 20.95 15.67 15.65
CA ALA A 181 22.40 15.48 15.67
C ALA A 181 22.84 14.51 16.78
N LYS A 182 22.24 14.60 17.97
CA LYS A 182 22.43 13.64 19.06
C LYS A 182 21.97 12.24 18.67
N ALA A 183 20.85 12.10 17.95
CA ALA A 183 20.34 10.81 17.50
C ALA A 183 21.30 10.13 16.51
N THR A 184 21.77 10.86 15.49
CA THR A 184 22.77 10.41 14.52
C THR A 184 24.08 10.01 15.21
N TRP A 185 24.54 10.76 16.23
CA TRP A 185 25.73 10.40 17.00
C TRP A 185 25.60 9.06 17.74
N TYR A 186 24.39 8.67 18.15
CA TYR A 186 24.12 7.37 18.77
C TYR A 186 23.66 6.30 17.77
N GLU A 187 23.57 6.58 16.47
CA GLU A 187 22.97 5.67 15.47
C GLU A 187 23.81 4.41 15.25
N GLU A 188 25.13 4.53 15.09
CA GLU A 188 26.04 3.39 14.92
C GLU A 188 26.00 2.45 16.14
N GLY A 189 26.14 3.00 17.36
CA GLY A 189 26.09 2.22 18.59
C GLY A 189 24.71 1.64 18.92
N PHE A 190 23.63 2.32 18.50
CA PHE A 190 22.28 1.78 18.57
C PHE A 190 22.11 0.59 17.62
N ASN A 191 22.49 0.74 16.35
CA ASN A 191 22.34 -0.31 15.34
C ASN A 191 23.14 -1.55 15.73
N ALA A 192 24.43 -1.39 16.10
CA ALA A 192 25.28 -2.48 16.55
C ALA A 192 24.69 -3.23 17.76
N ALA A 193 24.08 -2.53 18.72
CA ALA A 193 23.43 -3.15 19.87
C ALA A 193 22.11 -3.88 19.54
N MET A 194 21.42 -3.51 18.44
CA MET A 194 20.23 -4.24 17.97
C MET A 194 20.62 -5.46 17.13
N ASP A 195 21.65 -5.33 16.29
CA ASP A 195 22.21 -6.41 15.49
C ASP A 195 22.83 -7.50 16.37
N GLU A 196 23.51 -7.11 17.48
CA GLU A 196 23.98 -8.03 18.52
C GLU A 196 22.83 -8.87 19.11
N ILE A 197 21.70 -8.25 19.43
CA ILE A 197 20.52 -8.97 19.97
C ILE A 197 20.02 -10.00 18.96
N ALA A 198 19.88 -9.63 17.69
CA ALA A 198 19.44 -10.57 16.68
C ALA A 198 20.48 -11.68 16.39
N ALA A 199 21.77 -11.37 16.42
CA ALA A 199 22.84 -12.34 16.26
C ALA A 199 22.84 -13.40 17.38
N VAL A 200 22.59 -13.00 18.64
CA VAL A 200 22.47 -13.95 19.76
C VAL A 200 21.25 -14.85 19.59
N PHE A 201 20.06 -14.28 19.30
CA PHE A 201 18.85 -15.07 19.07
C PHE A 201 18.98 -16.04 17.89
N ASN A 202 19.56 -15.61 16.77
CA ASN A 202 19.71 -16.43 15.57
C ASN A 202 20.82 -17.49 15.69
N SER A 203 21.84 -17.29 16.54
CA SER A 203 22.92 -18.27 16.76
C SER A 203 22.68 -19.21 17.96
N ALA A 204 21.79 -18.86 18.88
CA ALA A 204 21.41 -19.72 20.01
C ALA A 204 20.78 -21.06 19.55
N LYS A 205 20.99 -22.09 20.37
CA LYS A 205 20.42 -23.44 20.17
C LYS A 205 19.11 -23.62 20.95
N SER A 206 18.98 -22.97 22.09
CA SER A 206 17.80 -23.03 22.96
C SER A 206 17.52 -21.66 23.63
N CYS A 207 16.37 -21.53 24.29
CA CYS A 207 16.02 -20.31 25.03
C CYS A 207 16.96 -20.06 26.22
N GLU A 208 17.46 -21.13 26.85
CA GLU A 208 18.36 -21.08 28.00
C GLU A 208 19.67 -20.35 27.66
N GLU A 209 20.25 -20.60 26.48
CA GLU A 209 21.47 -19.91 26.02
C GLU A 209 21.25 -18.39 25.88
N ILE A 210 20.03 -17.96 25.51
CA ILE A 210 19.66 -16.55 25.45
C ILE A 210 19.45 -15.99 26.86
N CYS A 211 18.79 -16.73 27.75
CA CYS A 211 18.59 -16.31 29.13
C CYS A 211 19.92 -16.13 29.88
N GLU A 212 20.85 -17.08 29.74
CA GLU A 212 22.20 -17.01 30.31
C GLU A 212 22.98 -15.81 29.75
N HIS A 213 22.93 -15.57 28.44
CA HIS A 213 23.65 -14.45 27.81
C HIS A 213 23.20 -13.06 28.30
N TYR A 214 21.93 -12.91 28.72
CA TYR A 214 21.35 -11.63 29.14
C TYR A 214 21.06 -11.51 30.65
N ASP A 215 21.53 -12.45 31.48
CA ASP A 215 21.19 -12.55 32.91
C ASP A 215 19.65 -12.52 33.14
N ILE A 216 18.86 -13.18 32.29
CA ILE A 216 17.40 -13.28 32.42
C ILE A 216 17.05 -14.48 33.28
N ASP A 217 16.13 -14.28 34.22
CA ASP A 217 15.63 -15.34 35.07
C ASP A 217 14.82 -16.37 34.25
N ASN A 218 15.27 -17.63 34.29
CA ASN A 218 14.56 -18.82 33.79
C ASN A 218 14.15 -19.75 34.94
N GLY A 219 13.92 -19.20 36.14
CA GLY A 219 13.24 -19.87 37.23
C GLY A 219 11.91 -20.50 36.78
N ASP A 220 11.56 -21.60 37.41
CA ASP A 220 10.37 -22.43 37.11
C ASP A 220 10.25 -22.91 35.65
N GLY A 221 11.32 -22.80 34.85
CA GLY A 221 11.33 -23.22 33.44
C GLY A 221 10.46 -22.33 32.54
N LYS A 222 10.29 -21.04 32.87
CA LYS A 222 9.43 -20.10 32.13
C LYS A 222 9.70 -20.07 30.62
N TRP A 223 10.96 -20.25 30.22
CA TRP A 223 11.40 -20.22 28.83
C TRP A 223 11.76 -21.61 28.26
N GLU A 224 11.56 -22.69 29.05
CA GLU A 224 11.95 -24.07 28.71
C GLU A 224 11.10 -24.67 27.57
N LYS A 225 11.50 -24.35 26.34
CA LYS A 225 10.85 -24.70 25.08
C LYS A 225 11.90 -24.80 23.97
N GLU A 226 11.58 -25.54 22.92
CA GLU A 226 12.32 -25.50 21.65
C GLU A 226 12.36 -24.07 21.08
N LEU A 227 13.56 -23.59 20.72
CA LEU A 227 13.78 -22.24 20.17
C LEU A 227 13.29 -22.09 18.73
N ARG A 228 13.15 -23.21 18.00
CA ARG A 228 12.73 -23.25 16.59
C ARG A 228 11.59 -24.24 16.44
N ALA A 229 10.35 -23.77 16.64
CA ALA A 229 9.15 -24.57 16.39
C ALA A 229 8.95 -24.82 14.89
N GLU A 230 8.55 -26.04 14.52
CA GLU A 230 8.16 -26.34 13.13
C GLU A 230 6.98 -25.46 12.65
N ALA A 231 6.13 -24.99 13.58
CA ALA A 231 4.97 -24.15 13.30
C ALA A 231 5.23 -22.63 13.31
N PHE A 232 6.44 -22.16 13.66
CA PHE A 232 6.81 -20.75 13.71
C PHE A 232 8.22 -20.58 13.14
N ASN A 233 8.33 -20.21 11.86
CA ASN A 233 9.60 -20.15 11.16
C ASN A 233 9.64 -19.00 10.15
N LEU A 234 10.18 -17.88 10.62
CA LEU A 234 10.36 -16.59 9.93
C LEU A 234 11.18 -16.70 8.62
N ASP A 235 11.92 -17.79 8.43
CA ASP A 235 12.55 -18.14 7.16
C ASP A 235 12.89 -19.64 7.04
N LEU A 236 12.11 -20.37 6.24
CA LEU A 236 12.38 -21.78 5.93
C LEU A 236 13.75 -22.01 5.24
N GLY A 237 14.38 -20.97 4.69
CA GLY A 237 15.68 -21.03 4.02
C GLY A 237 16.87 -20.66 4.92
N THR A 238 16.74 -19.71 5.84
CA THR A 238 17.85 -19.27 6.71
C THR A 238 17.81 -19.86 8.12
N GLY A 239 16.63 -20.27 8.63
CA GLY A 239 16.48 -20.74 10.00
C GLY A 239 16.61 -19.65 11.07
N GLU A 240 16.51 -18.38 10.66
CA GLU A 240 16.43 -17.22 11.54
C GLU A 240 15.11 -17.23 12.34
N VAL A 241 15.20 -16.86 13.61
CA VAL A 241 14.05 -16.70 14.52
C VAL A 241 13.66 -15.23 14.72
N ILE A 242 14.54 -14.31 14.35
CA ILE A 242 14.37 -12.86 14.43
C ILE A 242 14.99 -12.18 13.22
N LYS A 243 14.33 -11.15 12.68
CA LYS A 243 14.89 -10.26 11.65
C LYS A 243 14.87 -8.80 12.15
N VAL A 244 15.92 -8.05 11.80
CA VAL A 244 16.10 -6.64 12.18
C VAL A 244 15.83 -5.75 10.97
N LYS A 245 15.05 -4.69 11.17
CA LYS A 245 14.84 -3.64 10.16
C LYS A 245 15.00 -2.27 10.81
N PHE A 246 16.04 -1.54 10.43
CA PHE A 246 16.24 -0.16 10.85
C PHE A 246 15.29 0.78 10.10
N GLY A 247 14.57 1.61 10.85
CA GLY A 247 13.65 2.60 10.28
C GLY A 247 14.41 3.88 9.89
N PRO A 248 13.98 4.60 8.85
CA PRO A 248 14.68 5.81 8.41
C PRO A 248 14.70 6.88 9.52
N PRO A 249 15.79 7.67 9.63
CA PRO A 249 15.90 8.77 10.58
C PRO A 249 14.70 9.72 10.56
N LYS A 250 14.44 10.40 11.68
CA LYS A 250 13.29 11.30 11.78
C LYS A 250 13.53 12.59 10.99
N GLY A 251 12.80 12.78 9.89
CA GLY A 251 12.83 14.00 9.11
C GLY A 251 12.50 15.26 9.94
N PHE A 252 13.27 16.33 9.70
CA PHE A 252 13.22 17.57 10.48
C PHE A 252 11.81 18.21 10.59
N PRO A 253 10.99 18.33 9.52
CA PRO A 253 9.69 18.98 9.63
C PRO A 253 8.74 18.29 10.61
N ARG A 254 8.65 16.95 10.57
CA ARG A 254 7.82 16.14 11.48
C ARG A 254 8.38 16.07 12.90
N ALA A 255 9.67 16.35 13.09
CA ALA A 255 10.26 16.56 14.41
C ALA A 255 9.88 17.93 14.98
N LEU A 256 10.01 19.00 14.18
CA LEU A 256 9.63 20.36 14.55
C LEU A 256 8.15 20.48 14.92
N GLU A 257 7.27 19.91 14.10
CA GLU A 257 5.83 19.86 14.33
C GLU A 257 5.47 19.15 15.66
N LYS A 258 6.09 17.99 15.94
CA LYS A 258 5.90 17.28 17.22
C LYS A 258 6.34 18.14 18.41
N LEU A 259 7.50 18.78 18.34
CA LEU A 259 8.03 19.58 19.46
C LEU A 259 7.23 20.88 19.65
N ALA A 260 6.76 21.51 18.57
CA ALA A 260 5.84 22.65 18.60
C ALA A 260 4.52 22.32 19.31
N GLN A 261 4.01 21.08 19.15
CA GLN A 261 2.85 20.56 19.87
C GLN A 261 3.13 20.18 21.34
N GLY A 262 4.32 20.53 21.88
CA GLY A 262 4.74 20.19 23.24
C GLY A 262 5.07 18.71 23.46
N LYS A 263 5.22 17.92 22.39
CA LYS A 263 5.45 16.46 22.47
C LYS A 263 6.96 16.17 22.46
N THR A 264 7.41 15.32 23.38
CA THR A 264 8.79 14.78 23.38
C THR A 264 9.06 13.93 22.14
N LEU A 265 10.29 13.95 21.61
CA LEU A 265 10.63 13.37 20.29
C LEU A 265 10.83 11.84 20.28
N ARG A 266 9.96 11.10 20.98
CA ARG A 266 9.69 9.66 20.85
C ARG A 266 10.93 8.75 20.79
N ASP A 267 11.20 7.92 19.77
CA ASP A 267 10.96 7.91 18.30
C ASP A 267 12.01 8.57 17.35
N LEU A 268 13.22 8.88 17.84
CA LEU A 268 14.34 9.37 17.00
C LEU A 268 14.97 8.26 16.13
N ASN A 269 15.90 7.45 16.67
CA ASN A 269 16.38 6.21 16.05
C ASN A 269 15.30 5.13 16.23
N ARG A 270 15.16 4.23 15.25
CA ARG A 270 14.06 3.25 15.21
C ARG A 270 14.53 1.90 14.66
N VAL A 271 14.08 0.84 15.31
CA VAL A 271 14.25 -0.55 14.86
C VAL A 271 12.90 -1.26 14.93
N THR A 272 12.66 -2.16 13.99
CA THR A 272 11.61 -3.18 14.07
C THR A 272 12.30 -4.54 14.18
N PHE A 273 11.99 -5.29 15.23
CA PHE A 273 12.30 -6.71 15.33
C PHE A 273 11.07 -7.50 14.87
N GLU A 274 11.26 -8.43 13.95
CA GLU A 274 10.22 -9.31 13.42
C GLU A 274 10.38 -10.73 13.96
N PHE A 275 9.28 -11.33 14.41
CA PHE A 275 9.18 -12.68 14.96
C PHE A 275 7.90 -13.35 14.45
N GLU A 276 7.92 -14.67 14.29
CA GLU A 276 6.69 -15.48 14.21
C GLU A 276 6.30 -16.11 15.55
N ASP A 277 7.30 -16.48 16.36
CA ASP A 277 7.09 -17.17 17.63
C ASP A 277 6.82 -16.17 18.78
N PRO A 278 5.63 -16.21 19.41
CA PRO A 278 5.28 -15.28 20.49
C PRO A 278 6.16 -15.44 21.72
N LEU A 279 6.74 -16.64 21.94
CA LEU A 279 7.65 -16.89 23.06
C LEU A 279 8.94 -16.06 22.91
N LEU A 280 9.49 -16.01 21.70
CA LEU A 280 10.75 -15.32 21.41
C LEU A 280 10.54 -13.81 21.37
N MET A 281 9.38 -13.36 20.89
CA MET A 281 8.98 -11.96 21.00
C MET A 281 8.86 -11.52 22.47
N ALA A 282 8.38 -12.40 23.37
CA ALA A 282 8.34 -12.13 24.80
C ALA A 282 9.73 -12.16 25.47
N LEU A 283 10.59 -13.13 25.11
CA LEU A 283 11.95 -13.22 25.61
C LEU A 283 12.79 -12.00 25.17
N CYS A 284 12.68 -11.57 23.91
CA CYS A 284 13.34 -10.36 23.42
C CYS A 284 12.82 -9.09 24.14
N PHE A 285 11.52 -9.04 24.47
CA PHE A 285 10.99 -7.94 25.27
C PHE A 285 11.70 -7.81 26.63
N GLU A 286 11.99 -8.94 27.30
CA GLU A 286 12.76 -8.93 28.55
C GLU A 286 14.26 -8.61 28.33
N VAL A 287 14.86 -9.01 27.22
CA VAL A 287 16.23 -8.57 26.83
C VAL A 287 16.30 -7.06 26.66
N LEU A 288 15.32 -6.47 25.96
CA LEU A 288 15.23 -5.03 25.72
C LEU A 288 14.93 -4.25 27.01
N ASN A 289 14.11 -4.82 27.90
CA ASN A 289 13.83 -4.32 29.26
C ASN A 289 15.12 -4.30 30.12
N LYS A 290 15.85 -5.42 30.15
CA LYS A 290 17.12 -5.62 30.86
C LYS A 290 18.22 -4.66 30.37
N ARG A 291 18.31 -4.44 29.05
CA ARG A 291 19.26 -3.49 28.42
C ARG A 291 18.82 -2.02 28.47
N ASP A 292 17.74 -1.69 29.17
CA ASP A 292 17.25 -0.32 29.40
C ASP A 292 16.88 0.44 28.11
N ILE A 293 16.40 -0.27 27.09
CA ILE A 293 16.14 0.31 25.77
C ILE A 293 14.84 1.12 25.81
N LEU A 294 15.00 2.43 25.71
CA LEU A 294 14.12 3.47 26.31
C LEU A 294 12.63 3.46 25.88
N LEU A 295 12.28 2.82 24.76
CA LEU A 295 10.93 2.78 24.19
C LEU A 295 10.72 1.51 23.35
N ILE A 296 9.98 0.55 23.88
CA ILE A 296 9.35 -0.52 23.09
C ILE A 296 7.90 -0.13 22.83
N LYS A 297 7.41 -0.31 21.58
CA LYS A 297 6.01 -0.09 21.23
C LYS A 297 5.44 -1.36 20.59
N LYS A 298 4.46 -1.98 21.24
CA LYS A 298 3.79 -3.22 20.78
C LYS A 298 2.82 -2.90 19.62
N GLU A 299 3.35 -2.66 18.42
CA GLU A 299 2.54 -2.47 17.21
C GLU A 299 2.40 -3.75 16.41
N LEU A 300 1.21 -4.36 16.45
CA LEU A 300 0.78 -5.22 15.35
C LEU A 300 0.59 -4.31 14.12
N HIS A 301 1.32 -4.54 13.02
CA HIS A 301 1.25 -3.70 11.82
C HIS A 301 -0.14 -3.79 11.17
N LYS A 302 -0.98 -2.78 11.42
CA LYS A 302 -2.35 -2.68 10.90
C LYS A 302 -2.38 -1.94 9.56
N PHE A 303 -2.76 -2.63 8.49
CA PHE A 303 -2.86 -2.13 7.11
C PHE A 303 -4.01 -1.13 6.88
N TYR A 304 -4.02 0.04 7.55
CA TYR A 304 -5.08 1.05 7.38
C TYR A 304 -4.52 2.47 7.22
N ASP A 305 -4.24 2.87 5.98
CA ASP A 305 -3.72 4.20 5.67
C ASP A 305 -4.82 5.29 5.63
N VAL A 306 -6.03 4.95 5.17
CA VAL A 306 -7.17 5.89 5.08
C VAL A 306 -7.58 6.45 6.45
N ASN A 307 -7.55 5.63 7.50
CA ASN A 307 -7.89 6.08 8.86
C ASN A 307 -6.87 7.08 9.43
N ARG A 308 -5.67 7.19 8.82
CA ARG A 308 -4.60 8.13 9.17
C ARG A 308 -4.60 9.40 8.30
N ALA A 309 -5.53 9.53 7.35
CA ALA A 309 -5.64 10.72 6.52
C ALA A 309 -6.30 11.88 7.28
N ASP A 310 -5.68 13.06 7.21
CA ASP A 310 -6.11 14.26 7.93
C ASP A 310 -7.11 15.15 7.15
N GLY A 311 -7.48 14.77 5.91
CA GLY A 311 -8.53 15.46 5.13
C GLY A 311 -8.76 14.85 3.73
N PRO A 312 -9.81 15.29 3.01
CA PRO A 312 -10.18 14.79 1.68
C PRO A 312 -9.01 14.77 0.71
N PHE A 313 -8.26 15.86 0.61
CA PHE A 313 -7.13 16.00 -0.31
C PHE A 313 -6.01 14.96 -0.13
N VAL A 314 -5.86 14.36 1.07
CA VAL A 314 -4.84 13.32 1.32
C VAL A 314 -5.26 11.97 0.72
N VAL A 315 -6.56 11.66 0.71
CA VAL A 315 -7.12 10.44 0.09
C VAL A 315 -7.42 10.69 -1.39
N ALA A 316 -8.04 11.81 -1.72
CA ALA A 316 -8.28 12.26 -3.08
C ALA A 316 -6.96 12.42 -3.86
N GLY A 317 -5.86 12.87 -3.25
CA GLY A 317 -4.53 12.93 -3.88
C GLY A 317 -3.96 11.58 -4.33
N ARG A 318 -4.55 10.46 -3.89
CA ARG A 318 -4.28 9.10 -4.39
C ARG A 318 -5.24 8.64 -5.49
N LEU A 319 -6.39 9.32 -5.67
CA LEU A 319 -7.52 8.98 -6.56
C LEU A 319 -7.64 9.93 -7.76
N PHE A 320 -7.32 11.23 -7.61
CA PHE A 320 -7.13 12.19 -8.71
C PHE A 320 -6.15 11.65 -9.77
N LYS A 321 -5.25 10.76 -9.36
CA LYS A 321 -4.27 10.09 -10.19
C LYS A 321 -4.84 8.95 -11.06
N SER A 322 -6.09 8.49 -10.84
CA SER A 322 -6.69 7.36 -11.58
C SER A 322 -7.93 7.72 -12.41
N LEU A 323 -8.25 9.01 -12.56
CA LEU A 323 -9.43 9.48 -13.31
C LEU A 323 -9.09 10.39 -14.50
N SER A 324 -7.81 10.71 -14.69
CA SER A 324 -7.28 11.53 -15.78
C SER A 324 -6.70 10.67 -16.93
N ASP A 325 -7.52 9.77 -17.50
CA ASP A 325 -7.38 9.29 -18.90
C ASP A 325 -8.56 8.38 -19.32
N PRO A 326 -9.42 8.81 -20.26
CA PRO A 326 -10.36 7.93 -20.97
C PRO A 326 -9.85 7.57 -22.39
N ASP A 327 -9.60 6.27 -22.60
CA ASP A 327 -9.37 5.58 -23.89
C ASP A 327 -8.26 6.08 -24.84
N GLU A 328 -7.11 5.39 -24.83
CA GLU A 328 -6.47 4.76 -26.01
C GLU A 328 -5.20 3.97 -25.60
N LYS A 329 -4.87 2.75 -26.08
CA LYS A 329 -5.53 1.83 -27.02
C LYS A 329 -5.45 0.38 -26.50
N GLN A 330 -6.47 -0.42 -26.85
CA GLN A 330 -6.45 -1.88 -26.75
C GLN A 330 -5.89 -2.50 -28.04
N ARG A 331 -4.76 -3.22 -27.96
CA ARG A 331 -4.42 -4.35 -28.85
C ARG A 331 -3.17 -5.12 -28.39
N ASP A 332 -3.28 -6.45 -28.41
CA ASP A 332 -2.26 -7.51 -28.52
C ASP A 332 -1.06 -7.48 -27.51
N GLU A 333 -0.62 -8.58 -26.90
CA GLU A 333 -0.84 -10.01 -27.23
C GLU A 333 -1.43 -10.82 -26.07
N ASP A 334 -2.44 -11.64 -26.41
CA ASP A 334 -2.85 -12.78 -25.58
C ASP A 334 -2.30 -14.05 -26.24
N SER A 335 -1.08 -14.50 -25.87
CA SER A 335 -0.64 -15.93 -25.89
C SER A 335 0.87 -16.18 -25.72
N LYS A 336 1.30 -16.51 -24.48
CA LYS A 336 2.27 -17.59 -24.19
C LYS A 336 2.51 -17.78 -22.69
N TYR A 337 1.94 -18.85 -22.15
CA TYR A 337 2.55 -19.89 -21.29
C TYR A 337 1.53 -20.47 -20.31
N ARG A 338 0.87 -21.55 -20.73
CA ARG A 338 -0.04 -22.34 -19.88
C ARG A 338 0.17 -23.84 -20.12
N SER A 339 1.32 -24.36 -19.67
CA SER A 339 1.53 -25.80 -19.46
C SER A 339 2.92 -26.07 -18.86
N MET A 340 2.98 -26.62 -17.65
CA MET A 340 3.82 -27.76 -17.30
C MET A 340 3.13 -28.53 -16.16
N ASP A 341 2.70 -29.75 -16.44
CA ASP A 341 2.25 -30.72 -15.43
C ASP A 341 3.46 -31.40 -14.79
N PHE A 342 3.35 -31.87 -13.53
CA PHE A 342 4.28 -32.88 -12.98
C PHE A 342 3.62 -33.80 -11.95
N SER A 343 3.91 -35.11 -12.04
CA SER A 343 3.25 -36.19 -11.29
C SER A 343 3.98 -37.53 -11.57
N THR A 344 4.17 -38.50 -10.67
CA THR A 344 4.26 -38.62 -9.18
C THR A 344 5.23 -39.83 -8.92
N THR A 345 5.37 -40.60 -7.82
CA THR A 345 4.63 -40.84 -6.56
C THR A 345 5.52 -41.61 -5.58
N THR A 346 5.51 -41.33 -4.27
CA THR A 346 5.92 -42.33 -3.25
C THR A 346 5.16 -42.22 -1.92
N THR A 347 4.26 -43.19 -1.71
CA THR A 347 4.02 -43.93 -0.45
C THR A 347 3.75 -43.20 0.88
N ASN A 348 2.45 -43.07 1.20
CA ASN A 348 1.75 -43.51 2.43
C ASN A 348 2.21 -43.07 3.85
N PRO A 349 1.28 -42.78 4.80
CA PRO A 349 -0.17 -42.43 4.69
C PRO A 349 -0.48 -41.16 5.56
N ASN A 350 -1.68 -40.78 6.03
CA ASN A 350 -3.06 -41.26 5.86
C ASN A 350 -4.17 -40.15 5.86
N PRO A 351 -3.94 -38.85 5.51
CA PRO A 351 -4.88 -37.75 5.82
C PRO A 351 -6.18 -37.73 4.97
N LEU A 352 -6.41 -38.76 4.14
CA LEU A 352 -7.41 -38.77 3.06
C LEU A 352 -8.85 -38.60 3.53
N LEU A 353 -9.20 -39.04 4.74
CA LEU A 353 -10.59 -39.01 5.23
C LEU A 353 -11.11 -37.59 5.50
N THR A 354 -10.22 -36.62 5.73
CA THR A 354 -10.57 -35.21 5.91
C THR A 354 -10.63 -34.49 4.56
N ALA A 355 -9.65 -34.75 3.68
CA ALA A 355 -9.57 -34.14 2.36
C ALA A 355 -10.76 -34.51 1.45
N LEU A 356 -11.23 -35.76 1.50
CA LEU A 356 -12.45 -36.18 0.77
C LEU A 356 -13.69 -35.41 1.25
N LYS A 357 -13.93 -35.35 2.56
CA LYS A 357 -15.06 -34.59 3.12
C LYS A 357 -15.01 -33.11 2.77
N GLN A 358 -13.82 -32.49 2.77
CA GLN A 358 -13.67 -31.10 2.33
C GLN A 358 -13.97 -30.94 0.83
N LYS A 359 -13.50 -31.85 -0.03
CA LYS A 359 -13.77 -31.83 -1.47
C LYS A 359 -15.27 -31.98 -1.78
N ASP A 360 -15.95 -32.89 -1.11
CA ASP A 360 -17.39 -33.14 -1.29
C ASP A 360 -18.22 -31.93 -0.81
N LEU A 361 -17.81 -31.27 0.30
CA LEU A 361 -18.42 -30.02 0.75
C LEU A 361 -18.22 -28.88 -0.26
N LEU A 362 -17.04 -28.78 -0.89
CA LEU A 362 -16.70 -27.77 -1.89
C LEU A 362 -17.45 -27.99 -3.22
N LEU A 363 -17.76 -29.25 -3.56
CA LEU A 363 -18.66 -29.58 -4.67
C LEU A 363 -20.11 -29.19 -4.33
N ALA A 364 -20.62 -29.57 -3.15
CA ALA A 364 -21.98 -29.24 -2.73
C ALA A 364 -22.23 -27.72 -2.64
N LEU A 365 -21.23 -26.94 -2.21
CA LEU A 365 -21.29 -25.47 -2.23
C LEU A 365 -21.39 -24.93 -3.66
N LYS A 366 -20.54 -25.40 -4.59
CA LYS A 366 -20.56 -24.97 -5.99
C LYS A 366 -21.86 -25.34 -6.71
N ASP A 367 -22.43 -26.51 -6.43
CA ASP A 367 -23.72 -26.92 -7.00
C ASP A 367 -24.87 -26.07 -6.43
N SER A 368 -24.78 -25.64 -5.17
CA SER A 368 -25.72 -24.69 -4.56
C SER A 368 -25.64 -23.29 -5.19
N GLU A 369 -24.43 -22.75 -5.35
CA GLU A 369 -24.17 -21.46 -6.02
C GLU A 369 -24.65 -21.49 -7.48
N LEU A 370 -24.33 -22.58 -8.22
CA LEU A 370 -24.77 -22.79 -9.59
C LEU A 370 -26.31 -22.91 -9.71
N SER A 371 -26.97 -23.49 -8.71
CA SER A 371 -28.44 -23.56 -8.64
C SER A 371 -29.05 -22.17 -8.42
N SER A 372 -28.49 -21.38 -7.49
CA SER A 372 -28.94 -20.01 -7.23
C SER A 372 -28.78 -19.12 -8.47
N ALA A 373 -27.62 -19.14 -9.12
CA ALA A 373 -27.36 -18.36 -10.33
C ALA A 373 -28.28 -18.75 -11.50
N LYS A 374 -28.65 -20.04 -11.64
CA LYS A 374 -29.64 -20.49 -12.63
C LYS A 374 -31.03 -19.93 -12.35
N ALA A 375 -31.47 -19.95 -11.10
CA ALA A 375 -32.78 -19.40 -10.71
C ALA A 375 -32.86 -17.88 -10.99
N GLU A 376 -31.80 -17.15 -10.67
CA GLU A 376 -31.70 -15.71 -10.93
C GLU A 376 -31.72 -15.38 -12.44
N ILE A 377 -30.94 -16.11 -13.26
CA ILE A 377 -30.97 -15.99 -14.73
C ILE A 377 -32.35 -16.32 -15.31
N GLU A 378 -33.09 -17.27 -14.72
CA GLU A 378 -34.43 -17.63 -15.19
C GLU A 378 -35.50 -16.61 -14.77
N GLU A 379 -35.34 -15.96 -13.61
CA GLU A 379 -36.19 -14.85 -13.19
C GLU A 379 -35.97 -13.60 -14.05
N LEU A 380 -34.71 -13.25 -14.34
CA LEU A 380 -34.36 -12.16 -15.27
C LEU A 380 -34.94 -12.38 -16.68
N LYS A 381 -34.97 -13.64 -17.16
CA LYS A 381 -35.61 -13.98 -18.45
C LYS A 381 -37.12 -13.75 -18.44
N LYS A 382 -37.83 -14.04 -17.34
CA LYS A 382 -39.27 -13.73 -17.20
C LYS A 382 -39.49 -12.21 -17.25
N GLN A 383 -38.68 -11.45 -16.51
CA GLN A 383 -38.77 -9.98 -16.47
C GLN A 383 -38.54 -9.33 -17.84
N GLN A 384 -37.60 -9.84 -18.63
CA GLN A 384 -37.40 -9.40 -20.02
C GLN A 384 -38.59 -9.77 -20.93
N GLN A 385 -39.21 -10.94 -20.75
CA GLN A 385 -40.40 -11.33 -21.53
C GLN A 385 -41.63 -10.47 -21.22
N SER A 386 -41.79 -9.95 -19.99
CA SER A 386 -42.86 -9.01 -19.64
C SER A 386 -42.68 -7.58 -20.19
N HIS A 387 -41.52 -7.25 -20.77
CA HIS A 387 -41.21 -5.91 -21.29
C HIS A 387 -40.83 -5.86 -22.77
N ALA A 388 -41.00 -6.94 -23.52
CA ALA A 388 -40.81 -6.94 -24.97
C ALA A 388 -41.87 -6.07 -25.69
N PRO A 389 -41.50 -5.00 -26.41
CA PRO A 389 -42.45 -4.22 -27.20
C PRO A 389 -42.99 -5.02 -28.40
N PRO A 390 -44.21 -4.73 -28.88
CA PRO A 390 -44.77 -5.41 -30.06
C PRO A 390 -43.90 -5.17 -31.31
N PRO A 391 -43.78 -6.15 -32.22
CA PRO A 391 -42.90 -6.05 -33.38
C PRO A 391 -43.35 -4.92 -34.33
N PRO A 392 -42.42 -4.12 -34.87
CA PRO A 392 -42.75 -2.94 -35.67
C PRO A 392 -43.36 -3.31 -37.02
N THR A 393 -44.47 -2.65 -37.36
CA THR A 393 -45.17 -2.83 -38.65
C THR A 393 -44.29 -2.36 -39.81
N LEU A 394 -43.83 -3.30 -40.65
CA LEU A 394 -42.93 -3.04 -41.77
C LEU A 394 -43.59 -2.23 -42.90
N VAL A 395 -43.44 -0.89 -42.85
CA VAL A 395 -43.75 0.00 -43.97
C VAL A 395 -42.70 -0.19 -45.08
N LYS A 396 -43.09 -0.82 -46.19
CA LYS A 396 -42.21 -1.01 -47.35
C LYS A 396 -42.01 0.31 -48.12
N GLN A 397 -40.98 1.07 -47.79
CA GLN A 397 -40.50 2.14 -48.68
C GLN A 397 -39.92 1.53 -49.97
N VAL A 398 -40.55 1.86 -51.11
CA VAL A 398 -40.13 1.38 -52.42
C VAL A 398 -39.07 2.33 -52.99
N MET A 399 -37.79 2.08 -52.69
CA MET A 399 -36.68 2.80 -53.32
C MET A 399 -36.76 2.73 -54.85
N SER A 400 -36.63 3.87 -55.51
CA SER A 400 -36.81 4.03 -56.95
C SER A 400 -35.73 3.29 -57.77
N PRO A 401 -35.96 3.04 -59.07
CA PRO A 401 -34.94 2.51 -59.96
C PRO A 401 -33.70 3.42 -60.13
N GLY A 402 -33.80 4.72 -59.81
CA GLY A 402 -32.70 5.67 -59.89
C GLY A 402 -31.70 5.50 -58.74
N GLU A 403 -32.19 5.49 -57.49
CA GLU A 403 -31.37 5.35 -56.28
C GLU A 403 -30.58 4.03 -56.29
N ARG A 404 -31.23 2.93 -56.71
CA ARG A 404 -30.59 1.61 -56.86
C ARG A 404 -29.46 1.59 -57.90
N ARG A 405 -29.51 2.45 -58.92
CA ARG A 405 -28.41 2.63 -59.89
C ARG A 405 -27.29 3.49 -59.34
N SER A 406 -27.61 4.52 -58.54
CA SER A 406 -26.62 5.36 -57.86
C SER A 406 -25.75 4.53 -56.91
N ILE A 407 -26.37 3.81 -55.98
CA ILE A 407 -25.67 2.97 -54.98
C ILE A 407 -24.79 1.92 -55.66
N ARG A 408 -25.27 1.27 -56.73
CA ARG A 408 -24.46 0.30 -57.51
C ARG A 408 -23.24 0.94 -58.19
N ARG A 409 -23.31 2.20 -58.62
CA ARG A 409 -22.15 2.92 -59.16
C ARG A 409 -21.13 3.21 -58.05
N SER A 410 -21.57 3.75 -56.91
CA SER A 410 -20.70 4.03 -55.76
C SER A 410 -19.94 2.78 -55.28
N ILE A 411 -20.62 1.65 -55.14
CA ILE A 411 -19.99 0.37 -54.77
C ILE A 411 -19.00 -0.11 -55.85
N SER A 412 -19.37 -0.01 -57.13
CA SER A 412 -18.50 -0.45 -58.24
C SER A 412 -17.26 0.44 -58.44
N GLN A 413 -17.36 1.71 -58.05
CA GLN A 413 -16.25 2.64 -58.09
C GLN A 413 -15.30 2.39 -56.91
N LYS A 414 -15.82 2.32 -55.68
CA LYS A 414 -15.00 2.07 -54.49
C LYS A 414 -14.23 0.76 -54.58
N LYS A 415 -14.85 -0.30 -55.13
CA LYS A 415 -14.18 -1.60 -55.34
C LYS A 415 -13.04 -1.56 -56.38
N ARG A 416 -12.97 -0.53 -57.25
CA ARG A 416 -11.82 -0.30 -58.14
C ARG A 416 -10.73 0.54 -57.50
N GLU A 417 -11.09 1.41 -56.55
CA GLU A 417 -10.16 2.18 -55.71
C GLU A 417 -9.53 1.29 -54.62
N GLU A 418 -10.08 0.10 -54.37
CA GLU A 418 -9.56 -0.94 -53.47
C GLU A 418 -8.79 -2.08 -54.20
N GLU A 419 -8.65 -2.02 -55.55
CA GLU A 419 -8.08 -3.09 -56.40
C GLU A 419 -6.90 -2.63 -57.29
N GLY A 420 -6.32 -1.44 -57.06
CA GLY A 420 -5.19 -0.91 -57.84
C GLY A 420 -4.34 0.10 -57.07
#